data_AF-A0A9P6VVR8-F1
#
_entry.id   AF-A0A9P6VVR8-F1
#
_cell.length_a   1.000
_cell.length_b   1.000
_cell.length_c   1.000
_cell.angle_alpha   90.00
_cell.angle_beta   90.00
_cell.angle_gamma   90.00
#
_symmetry.space_group_name_H-M   'P 1'
#
loop_
_entity.id
_entity.type
_entity.pdbx_description
1 polymer ?
#
loop_
_entity_poly.entity_id
_entity_poly.type
_entity_poly.pdbx_seq_one_letter_code
_entity_poly.pdbx_strand_id
1 'polypeptide(L)'
;MATLAHTKTPEQLAKEFHVNLSTGLSAAQAAEHQQKYGKNVLPDEPSPPLWKLILEQFKDQLVLILLASAGISLVLAYFEEGEDKATAYVEPIVILAILIANAWVGVAQETNAEKAIEASPPNCSAKSERANR
;
A
#
# COMPACT_ATOMS: atom_id res chain seq x y z
N MET A 1 26.95 -4.74 -18.08
CA MET A 1 25.52 -4.90 -18.38
C MET A 1 25.04 -6.19 -17.73
N ALA A 2 24.08 -6.12 -16.80
CA ALA A 2 23.52 -7.31 -16.17
C ALA A 2 22.79 -8.13 -17.26
N THR A 3 23.33 -9.29 -17.58
CA THR A 3 22.73 -10.22 -18.55
C THR A 3 21.59 -10.97 -17.86
N LEU A 4 20.44 -11.07 -18.52
CA LEU A 4 19.23 -11.65 -17.95
C LEU A 4 19.44 -13.15 -17.71
N ALA A 5 19.12 -13.64 -16.50
CA ALA A 5 19.35 -15.04 -16.14
C ALA A 5 18.60 -16.02 -17.06
N HIS A 6 17.43 -15.62 -17.58
CA HIS A 6 16.61 -16.47 -18.46
C HIS A 6 17.19 -16.69 -19.87
N THR A 7 18.24 -15.95 -20.26
CA THR A 7 18.89 -16.11 -21.57
C THR A 7 20.18 -16.95 -21.50
N LYS A 8 20.58 -17.42 -20.31
CA LYS A 8 21.80 -18.19 -20.09
C LYS A 8 21.48 -19.67 -19.93
N THR A 9 22.43 -20.53 -20.29
CA THR A 9 22.27 -21.97 -20.04
C THR A 9 22.51 -22.29 -18.55
N PRO A 10 21.95 -23.40 -18.03
CA PRO A 10 22.13 -23.79 -16.63
C PRO A 10 23.61 -23.93 -16.23
N GLU A 11 24.48 -24.38 -17.15
CA GLU A 11 25.90 -24.58 -16.91
C GLU A 11 26.65 -23.25 -16.80
N GLN A 12 26.24 -22.24 -17.57
CA GLN A 12 26.80 -20.89 -17.50
C GLN A 12 26.45 -20.22 -16.18
N LEU A 13 25.18 -20.37 -15.73
CA LEU A 13 24.74 -19.88 -14.42
C LEU A 13 25.42 -20.62 -13.26
N ALA A 14 25.58 -21.95 -13.37
CA ALA A 14 26.27 -22.75 -12.36
C ALA A 14 27.72 -22.28 -12.17
N LYS A 15 28.41 -21.93 -13.27
CA LYS A 15 29.77 -21.42 -13.24
C LYS A 15 29.85 -19.99 -12.68
N GLU A 16 28.88 -19.14 -13.00
CA GLU A 16 28.81 -17.76 -12.50
C GLU A 16 28.54 -17.70 -10.99
N PHE A 17 27.59 -18.50 -10.50
CA PHE A 17 27.24 -18.59 -9.08
C PHE A 17 28.06 -19.62 -8.29
N HIS A 18 29.05 -20.27 -8.93
CA HIS A 18 29.93 -21.26 -8.31
C HIS A 18 29.15 -22.37 -7.56
N VAL A 19 28.05 -22.82 -8.16
CA VAL A 19 27.13 -23.81 -7.57
C VAL A 19 27.21 -25.13 -8.33
N ASN A 20 27.12 -26.23 -7.61
CA ASN A 20 27.01 -27.55 -8.21
C ASN A 20 25.54 -27.85 -8.56
N LEU A 21 25.26 -28.23 -9.80
CA LEU A 21 23.89 -28.52 -10.25
C LEU A 21 23.27 -29.76 -9.56
N SER A 22 24.09 -30.68 -9.05
CA SER A 22 23.63 -31.91 -8.40
C SER A 22 23.49 -31.77 -6.88
N THR A 23 24.37 -31.01 -6.24
CA THR A 23 24.41 -30.90 -4.76
C THR A 23 23.99 -29.53 -4.22
N GLY A 24 23.82 -28.51 -5.08
CA GLY A 24 23.47 -27.16 -4.67
C GLY A 24 24.61 -26.38 -4.02
N LEU A 25 24.26 -25.33 -3.28
CA LEU A 25 25.18 -24.47 -2.53
C LEU A 25 25.58 -25.13 -1.20
N SER A 26 26.84 -24.98 -0.80
CA SER A 26 27.25 -25.33 0.57
C SER A 26 26.69 -24.33 1.60
N ALA A 27 26.58 -24.75 2.86
CA ALA A 27 26.11 -23.87 3.94
C ALA A 27 26.98 -22.60 4.10
N ALA A 28 28.29 -22.72 3.87
CA ALA A 28 29.22 -21.59 3.89
C ALA A 28 28.93 -20.58 2.75
N GLN A 29 28.73 -21.08 1.53
CA GLN A 29 28.38 -20.23 0.38
C GLN A 29 27.00 -19.60 0.54
N ALA A 30 26.04 -20.32 1.12
CA ALA A 30 24.72 -19.78 1.41
C ALA A 30 24.79 -18.62 2.42
N ALA A 31 25.60 -18.76 3.48
CA ALA A 31 25.81 -17.68 4.46
C ALA A 31 26.52 -16.46 3.83
N GLU A 32 27.54 -16.68 2.99
CA GLU A 32 28.22 -15.61 2.27
C GLU A 32 27.27 -14.88 1.30
N HIS A 33 26.47 -15.62 0.55
CA HIS A 33 25.46 -15.05 -0.35
C HIS A 33 24.39 -14.28 0.45
N GLN A 34 23.96 -14.78 1.61
CA GLN A 34 22.99 -14.08 2.45
C GLN A 34 23.55 -12.76 3.00
N GLN A 35 24.86 -12.67 3.28
CA GLN A 35 25.50 -11.40 3.65
C GLN A 35 25.59 -10.43 2.46
N LYS A 36 25.84 -10.94 1.26
CA LYS A 36 26.00 -10.12 0.04
C LYS A 36 24.68 -9.62 -0.55
N TYR A 37 23.66 -10.47 -0.56
CA TYR A 37 22.37 -10.20 -1.22
C TYR A 37 21.25 -9.88 -0.22
N GLY A 38 21.49 -10.10 1.07
CA GLY A 38 20.46 -9.96 2.10
C GLY A 38 19.54 -11.17 2.17
N LYS A 39 18.55 -11.09 3.08
CA LYS A 39 17.49 -12.10 3.17
C LYS A 39 16.51 -11.90 2.02
N ASN A 40 16.01 -12.99 1.47
CA ASN A 40 14.95 -12.97 0.46
C ASN A 40 13.57 -12.71 1.12
N VAL A 41 13.44 -11.52 1.69
CA VAL A 41 12.23 -11.02 2.35
C VAL A 41 11.90 -9.66 1.74
N LEU A 42 10.65 -9.49 1.34
CA LEU A 42 10.15 -8.21 0.85
C LEU A 42 10.14 -7.22 2.03
N PRO A 43 10.67 -6.00 1.87
CA PRO A 43 10.60 -5.00 2.92
C PRO A 43 9.13 -4.64 3.21
N ASP A 44 8.78 -4.57 4.48
CA ASP A 44 7.46 -4.07 4.90
C ASP A 44 7.43 -2.55 4.68
N GLU A 45 6.55 -2.08 3.79
CA GLU A 45 6.27 -0.65 3.69
C GLU A 45 5.26 -0.27 4.78
N PRO A 46 5.57 0.72 5.64
CA PRO A 46 4.65 1.13 6.69
C PRO A 46 3.43 1.83 6.09
N SER A 47 2.26 1.42 6.55
CA SER A 47 0.97 2.04 6.24
C SER A 47 1.02 3.55 6.47
N PRO A 48 0.50 4.38 5.54
CA PRO A 48 0.35 5.80 5.79
C PRO A 48 -0.62 6.02 6.97
N PRO A 49 -0.32 6.92 7.91
CA PRO A 49 -1.21 7.18 9.04
C PRO A 49 -2.50 7.89 8.58
N LEU A 50 -3.60 7.70 9.32
CA LEU A 50 -4.93 8.23 8.98
C LEU A 50 -4.95 9.73 8.67
N TRP A 51 -4.20 10.55 9.41
CA TRP A 51 -4.13 11.99 9.17
C TRP A 51 -3.49 12.33 7.81
N LYS A 52 -2.57 11.50 7.31
CA LYS A 52 -1.93 11.67 6.00
C LYS A 52 -2.90 11.35 4.88
N LEU A 53 -3.71 10.30 5.03
CA LEU A 53 -4.78 9.94 4.10
C LEU A 53 -5.84 11.06 4.02
N ILE A 54 -6.21 11.64 5.17
CA ILE A 54 -7.11 12.80 5.22
C ILE A 54 -6.49 14.00 4.47
N LEU A 55 -5.21 14.30 4.72
CA LEU A 55 -4.52 15.40 4.03
C LEU A 55 -4.41 15.19 2.52
N GLU A 56 -4.29 13.95 2.07
CA GLU A 56 -4.28 13.59 0.66
C GLU A 56 -5.64 13.86 -0.01
N GLN A 57 -6.75 13.60 0.68
CA GLN A 57 -8.09 13.95 0.19
C GLN A 57 -8.25 15.46 -0.04
N PHE A 58 -7.64 16.32 0.79
CA PHE A 58 -7.67 17.78 0.56
C PHE A 58 -6.88 18.23 -0.69
N LYS A 59 -6.04 17.37 -1.28
CA LYS A 59 -5.36 17.65 -2.56
C LYS A 59 -6.22 17.31 -3.77
N ASP A 60 -7.31 16.57 -3.58
CA ASP A 60 -8.21 16.21 -4.65
C ASP A 60 -9.04 17.44 -5.06
N GLN A 61 -9.01 17.76 -6.36
CA GLN A 61 -9.74 18.88 -6.93
C GLN A 61 -11.26 18.78 -6.68
N LEU A 62 -11.83 17.58 -6.69
CA LEU A 62 -13.26 17.36 -6.42
C LEU A 62 -13.59 17.61 -4.95
N VAL A 63 -12.74 17.18 -4.03
CA VAL A 63 -12.90 17.44 -2.59
C VAL A 63 -12.83 18.94 -2.29
N LEU A 64 -11.91 19.66 -2.94
CA LEU A 64 -11.82 21.11 -2.81
C LEU A 64 -13.09 21.82 -3.29
N ILE A 65 -13.68 21.36 -4.40
CA ILE A 65 -14.96 21.90 -4.90
C ILE A 65 -16.09 21.63 -3.90
N LEU A 66 -16.16 20.42 -3.33
CA LEU A 66 -17.17 20.07 -2.32
C LEU A 66 -17.01 20.90 -1.05
N LEU A 67 -15.79 21.14 -0.59
CA LEU A 67 -15.50 22.02 0.54
C LEU A 67 -15.90 23.47 0.27
N ALA A 68 -15.62 23.97 -0.94
CA ALA A 68 -16.05 25.31 -1.34
C ALA A 68 -17.60 25.42 -1.35
N SER A 69 -18.29 24.41 -1.90
CA SER A 69 -19.75 24.34 -1.88
C SER A 69 -20.29 24.29 -0.45
N ALA A 70 -19.74 23.41 0.41
CA ALA A 70 -20.14 23.32 1.81
C ALA A 70 -19.94 24.65 2.55
N GLY A 71 -18.85 25.37 2.27
CA GLY A 71 -18.59 26.70 2.83
C GLY A 71 -19.63 27.72 2.38
N ILE A 72 -19.96 27.76 1.09
CA ILE A 72 -20.99 28.67 0.56
C ILE A 72 -22.35 28.32 1.16
N SER A 73 -22.77 27.05 1.15
CA SER A 73 -24.04 26.60 1.72
C SER A 73 -24.13 26.89 3.22
N LEU A 74 -23.03 26.75 3.98
CA LEU A 74 -23.00 27.09 5.40
C LEU A 74 -23.17 28.60 5.62
N VAL A 75 -22.52 29.43 4.80
CA VAL A 75 -22.66 30.89 4.87
C VAL A 75 -24.10 31.31 4.54
N LEU A 76 -24.68 30.74 3.48
CA LEU A 76 -26.09 30.99 3.12
C LEU A 76 -27.03 30.59 4.26
N ALA A 77 -26.87 29.38 4.81
CA ALA A 77 -27.67 28.90 5.93
C ALA A 77 -27.53 29.75 7.21
N TYR A 78 -26.36 30.38 7.42
CA TYR A 78 -26.14 31.28 8.55
C TYR A 78 -26.92 32.61 8.41
N PHE A 79 -27.02 33.14 7.20
CA PHE A 79 -27.76 34.38 6.91
C PHE A 79 -29.26 34.17 6.70
N GLU A 80 -29.71 32.93 6.57
CA GLU A 80 -31.11 32.59 6.36
C GLU A 80 -31.90 32.76 7.66
N GLU A 81 -32.67 33.85 7.77
CA GLU A 81 -33.55 34.11 8.93
C GLU A 81 -35.00 33.73 8.61
N GLY A 82 -35.47 32.57 9.10
CA GLY A 82 -36.84 32.09 8.93
C GLY A 82 -37.12 30.75 9.61
N GLU A 83 -38.36 30.25 9.54
CA GLU A 83 -38.77 28.95 10.10
C GLU A 83 -38.10 27.75 9.39
N ASP A 84 -37.57 27.97 8.18
CA ASP A 84 -36.92 26.95 7.35
C ASP A 84 -35.42 26.75 7.64
N LYS A 85 -34.86 27.33 8.72
CA LYS A 85 -33.45 27.14 9.10
C LYS A 85 -33.03 25.66 9.16
N ALA A 86 -33.95 24.78 9.55
CA ALA A 86 -33.67 23.34 9.62
C ALA A 86 -33.38 22.73 8.24
N THR A 87 -34.01 23.20 7.17
CA THR A 87 -33.77 22.71 5.80
C THR A 87 -32.49 23.27 5.20
N ALA A 88 -32.12 24.51 5.57
CA ALA A 88 -30.88 25.16 5.16
C ALA A 88 -29.61 24.40 5.58
N TYR A 89 -29.62 23.75 6.75
CA TYR A 89 -28.48 22.94 7.22
C TYR A 89 -28.38 21.56 6.56
N VAL A 90 -29.42 21.08 5.87
CA VAL A 90 -29.42 19.74 5.27
C VAL A 90 -28.33 19.64 4.19
N GLU A 91 -28.21 20.65 3.34
CA GLU A 91 -27.22 20.66 2.26
C GLU A 91 -25.77 20.57 2.77
N PRO A 92 -25.27 21.44 3.68
CA PRO A 92 -23.92 21.32 4.19
C PRO A 92 -23.70 20.03 5.00
N ILE A 93 -24.72 19.52 5.70
CA ILE A 93 -24.64 18.23 6.41
C ILE A 93 -24.42 17.06 5.44
N VAL A 94 -25.17 17.01 4.33
CA VAL A 94 -25.03 15.95 3.32
C VAL A 94 -23.64 15.99 2.68
N ILE A 95 -23.13 17.18 2.36
CA ILE A 95 -21.78 17.32 1.78
C ILE A 95 -20.71 16.84 2.78
N LEU A 96 -20.83 17.21 4.06
CA LEU A 96 -19.92 16.71 5.10
C LEU A 96 -20.00 15.18 5.25
N ALA A 97 -21.20 14.60 5.18
CA ALA A 97 -21.38 13.16 5.23
C ALA A 97 -20.68 12.45 4.06
N ILE A 98 -20.73 13.01 2.85
CA ILE A 98 -20.02 12.49 1.68
C ILE A 98 -18.50 12.53 1.89
N LEU A 99 -17.96 13.63 2.44
CA LEU A 99 -16.53 13.75 2.72
C LEU A 99 -16.05 12.71 3.76
N ILE A 100 -16.84 12.49 4.81
CA ILE A 100 -16.57 11.46 5.82
C ILE A 100 -16.62 10.06 5.21
N ALA A 101 -17.62 9.78 4.37
CA ALA A 101 -17.74 8.50 3.67
C ALA A 101 -16.55 8.26 2.72
N ASN A 102 -16.09 9.29 2.01
CA ASN A 102 -14.92 9.18 1.13
C ASN A 102 -13.63 8.89 1.93
N ALA A 103 -13.44 9.56 3.07
CA ALA A 103 -12.32 9.26 3.98
C ALA A 103 -12.37 7.81 4.50
N TRP A 104 -13.55 7.31 4.88
CA TRP A 104 -13.73 5.92 5.32
C TRP A 104 -13.38 4.93 4.20
N VAL A 105 -13.86 5.17 2.99
CA VAL A 105 -13.57 4.32 1.81
C VAL A 105 -12.08 4.33 1.48
N GLY A 106 -11.40 5.47 1.63
CA GLY A 106 -9.94 5.55 1.48
C GLY A 106 -9.19 4.64 2.46
N VAL A 107 -9.55 4.69 3.74
CA VAL A 107 -8.96 3.82 4.78
C VAL A 107 -9.27 2.34 4.54
N ALA A 108 -10.50 2.04 4.11
CA ALA A 108 -10.89 0.67 3.79
C ALA A 108 -10.11 0.12 2.58
N GLN A 109 -9.80 0.95 1.58
CA GLN A 109 -8.99 0.55 0.43
C GLN A 109 -7.55 0.22 0.82
N GLU A 110 -6.91 1.06 1.65
CA GLU A 110 -5.54 0.83 2.14
C GLU A 110 -5.44 -0.49 2.91
N THR A 111 -6.32 -0.69 3.89
CA THR A 111 -6.32 -1.91 4.71
C THR A 111 -6.64 -3.18 3.92
N ASN A 112 -7.39 -3.08 2.82
CA ASN A 112 -7.64 -4.22 1.95
C ASN A 112 -6.45 -4.54 1.04
N ALA A 113 -5.69 -3.53 0.59
CA ALA A 113 -4.47 -3.72 -0.17
C ALA A 113 -3.39 -4.41 0.68
N GLU A 114 -3.21 -3.96 1.92
CA GLU A 114 -2.28 -4.60 2.89
C GLU A 114 -2.65 -6.06 3.14
N LYS A 115 -3.93 -6.35 3.39
CA LYS A 115 -4.41 -7.72 3.58
C LYS A 115 -4.17 -8.60 2.37
N ALA A 116 -4.23 -8.08 1.14
CA ALA A 116 -3.95 -8.87 -0.05
C ALA A 116 -2.46 -9.26 -0.15
N ILE A 117 -1.56 -8.38 0.31
CA ILE A 117 -0.12 -8.65 0.37
C ILE A 117 0.17 -9.67 1.48
N GLU A 118 -0.43 -9.51 2.66
CA GLU A 118 -0.29 -10.47 3.77
C GLU A 118 -0.92 -11.84 3.47
N ALA A 119 -2.03 -11.87 2.72
CA ALA A 119 -2.73 -13.09 2.36
C ALA A 119 -2.05 -13.88 1.23
N SER A 120 -1.09 -13.29 0.52
CA SER A 120 -0.16 -14.06 -0.29
C SER A 120 0.78 -14.76 0.69
N PRO A 121 0.69 -16.09 0.87
CA PRO A 121 1.47 -16.76 1.88
C PRO A 121 2.97 -16.49 1.62
N PRO A 122 3.79 -16.20 2.65
CA PRO A 122 5.25 -16.10 2.51
C PRO A 122 5.82 -17.50 2.26
N ASN A 123 5.52 -18.07 1.10
CA ASN A 123 5.70 -19.49 0.81
C ASN A 123 6.26 -19.70 -0.59
N CYS A 124 7.13 -18.79 -1.03
CA CYS A 124 8.14 -19.09 -2.04
C CYS A 124 9.57 -19.13 -1.48
N SER A 125 9.82 -18.66 -0.24
CA SER A 125 11.17 -18.68 0.36
C SER A 125 11.26 -19.32 1.75
N ALA A 126 10.18 -19.41 2.53
CA ALA A 126 10.24 -19.90 3.93
C ALA A 126 10.19 -21.43 4.11
N LYS A 127 9.88 -22.20 3.06
CA LYS A 127 9.77 -23.66 3.15
C LYS A 127 11.09 -24.41 3.03
N SER A 128 12.18 -23.79 2.56
CA SER A 128 13.48 -24.47 2.45
C SER A 128 14.23 -24.56 3.78
N GLU A 129 13.96 -23.66 4.75
CA GLU A 129 14.70 -23.60 6.02
C GLU A 129 14.17 -24.60 7.07
N ARG A 130 12.91 -25.05 6.95
CA ARG A 130 12.33 -26.11 7.80
C ARG A 130 12.64 -27.54 7.32
N ALA A 131 13.23 -27.71 6.14
CA ALA A 131 13.60 -29.02 5.61
C ALA A 131 15.04 -29.44 6.00
N ASN A 132 15.83 -28.54 6.59
CA ASN A 132 17.21 -28.80 7.01
C ASN A 132 17.41 -28.65 8.54
N ARG A 133 16.34 -28.84 9.31
CA ARG A 133 16.37 -28.99 10.76
C ARG A 133 15.94 -30.40 11.16
#